data_AF-A0A0J6YFI1-F1
#
_entry.id   AF-A0A0J6YFI1-F1
#
_cell.length_a   1.000
_cell.length_b   1.000
_cell.length_c   1.000
_cell.angle_alpha   90.00
_cell.angle_beta   90.00
_cell.angle_gamma   90.00
#
_symmetry.space_group_name_H-M   'P 1'
#
loop_
_entity.id
_entity.type
_entity.pdbx_description
1 polymer ?
#
loop_
_entity_poly.entity_id
_entity_poly.type
_entity_poly.pdbx_seq_one_letter_code
_entity_poly.pdbx_strand_id
1 'polypeptide(L)'
;MLRRKSFVFHRNCQLFERRSSKLVSTIVSTFTAYYVHKWPEFFPSMPLEPCCLPTFDGRAVQYPSVRNLRDYMSWRQVDCHINNLYNTTFWNMVLKGGMSNTDAEQELKGTVSSDKNEILFSRFGINYNNEPEMFKKGSVLYRDFELQPIERHQAHQQLSKPREDEGYTEDGEEPSQVSKTQREKQKKLQRKADIAIAYVDIIKDEFWEQRPWILSNRAGKLRGS
;
A
#
# COMPACT_ATOMS: atom_id res chain seq x y z
N MET A 1 0.69 -16.43 7.34
CA MET A 1 0.82 -14.97 7.09
C MET A 1 0.54 -14.69 5.61
N LEU A 2 -0.66 -14.27 5.24
CA LEU A 2 -0.95 -13.88 3.85
C LEU A 2 -0.28 -12.53 3.56
N ARG A 3 0.86 -12.56 2.87
CA ARG A 3 1.55 -11.34 2.43
C ARG A 3 1.08 -10.98 1.03
N ARG A 4 0.07 -10.13 0.93
CA ARG A 4 -0.40 -9.55 -0.35
C ARG A 4 0.44 -8.32 -0.70
N LYS A 5 0.71 -8.12 -1.98
CA LYS A 5 1.36 -6.92 -2.53
C LYS A 5 0.57 -6.43 -3.73
N SER A 6 0.37 -5.12 -3.80
CA SER A 6 -0.31 -4.45 -4.92
C SER A 6 0.70 -3.56 -5.64
N PHE A 7 0.81 -3.72 -6.96
CA PHE A 7 1.68 -2.91 -7.80
C PHE A 7 0.82 -2.03 -8.70
N VAL A 8 1.09 -0.73 -8.71
CA VAL A 8 0.36 0.24 -9.54
C VAL A 8 1.21 0.62 -10.73
N PHE A 9 0.63 0.46 -11.91
CA PHE A 9 1.17 1.01 -13.14
C PHE A 9 0.45 2.31 -13.45
N HIS A 10 1.20 3.34 -13.83
CA HIS A 10 0.58 4.59 -14.27
C HIS A 10 -0.33 4.35 -15.49
N ARG A 11 -1.41 5.13 -15.61
CA ARG A 11 -2.41 4.99 -16.70
C ARG A 11 -1.79 4.98 -18.10
N ASN A 12 -0.69 5.72 -18.31
CA ASN A 12 0.03 5.81 -19.59
C ASN A 12 1.13 4.74 -19.77
N CYS A 13 1.20 3.72 -18.92
CA CYS A 13 2.17 2.63 -19.03
C CYS A 13 2.02 1.88 -20.37
N GLN A 14 3.14 1.61 -21.04
CA GLN A 14 3.19 0.85 -22.31
C GLN A 14 3.96 -0.48 -22.17
N LEU A 15 4.25 -0.89 -20.94
CA LEU A 15 4.99 -2.12 -20.67
C LEU A 15 4.22 -3.33 -21.22
N PHE A 16 4.90 -4.18 -22.00
CA PHE A 16 4.34 -5.35 -22.67
C PHE A 16 3.06 -5.07 -23.47
N GLU A 17 2.93 -3.87 -24.05
CA GLU A 17 1.73 -3.45 -24.79
C GLU A 17 0.46 -3.57 -23.93
N ARG A 18 0.59 -3.41 -22.61
CA ARG A 18 -0.50 -3.48 -21.63
C ARG A 18 -1.20 -4.85 -21.58
N ARG A 19 -0.58 -5.91 -22.10
CA ARG A 19 -1.09 -7.27 -22.01
C ARG A 19 -1.11 -7.74 -20.55
N SER A 20 -2.31 -7.90 -20.00
CA SER A 20 -2.53 -8.30 -18.61
C SER A 20 -1.80 -9.58 -18.24
N SER A 21 -1.85 -10.60 -19.11
CA SER A 21 -1.17 -11.88 -18.90
C SER A 21 0.34 -11.73 -18.75
N LYS A 22 0.98 -10.88 -19.56
CA LYS A 22 2.42 -10.60 -19.48
C LYS A 22 2.78 -9.80 -18.23
N LEU A 23 1.98 -8.79 -17.88
CA LEU A 23 2.19 -8.02 -16.66
C LEU A 23 2.11 -8.91 -15.42
N VAL A 24 1.03 -9.68 -15.28
CA VAL A 24 0.81 -10.55 -14.13
C VAL A 24 1.89 -11.62 -14.03
N SER A 25 2.11 -12.40 -15.10
CA SER A 25 3.09 -13.49 -15.09
C SER A 25 4.51 -13.00 -14.81
N THR A 26 4.91 -11.85 -15.36
CA THR A 26 6.24 -11.27 -15.11
C THR A 26 6.40 -10.80 -13.67
N ILE A 27 5.39 -10.13 -13.10
CA ILE A 27 5.45 -9.67 -11.70
C ILE A 27 5.50 -10.87 -10.76
N VAL A 28 4.62 -11.85 -10.96
CA VAL A 28 4.54 -13.04 -10.11
C VAL A 28 5.84 -13.84 -10.18
N SER A 29 6.35 -14.14 -11.39
CA SER A 29 7.60 -14.91 -11.53
C SER A 29 8.79 -14.18 -10.93
N THR A 30 8.91 -12.87 -11.17
CA THR A 30 9.97 -12.04 -10.60
C THR A 30 9.88 -11.99 -9.08
N PHE A 31 8.67 -11.82 -8.53
CA PHE A 31 8.46 -11.79 -7.08
C PHE A 31 8.83 -13.12 -6.43
N THR A 32 8.38 -14.24 -7.00
CA THR A 32 8.74 -15.58 -6.52
C THR A 32 10.26 -15.80 -6.55
N ALA A 33 10.93 -15.44 -7.65
CA ALA A 33 12.37 -15.58 -7.78
C ALA A 33 13.12 -14.76 -6.71
N TYR A 34 12.72 -13.49 -6.49
CA TYR A 34 13.31 -12.67 -5.44
C TYR A 34 13.00 -13.21 -4.04
N TYR A 35 11.80 -13.73 -3.80
CA TYR A 35 11.42 -14.28 -2.51
C TYR A 35 12.28 -15.49 -2.15
N VAL A 36 12.48 -16.41 -3.10
CA VAL A 36 13.37 -17.57 -2.92
C VAL A 36 14.82 -17.13 -2.76
N HIS A 37 15.29 -16.20 -3.60
CA HIS A 37 16.67 -15.70 -3.54
C HIS A 37 16.99 -15.00 -2.21
N LYS A 38 16.04 -14.24 -1.66
CA LYS A 38 16.20 -13.51 -0.40
C LYS A 38 15.85 -14.33 0.84
N TRP A 39 15.24 -15.50 0.68
CA TRP A 39 14.84 -16.33 1.82
C TRP A 39 15.98 -16.65 2.80
N PRO A 40 17.18 -17.09 2.35
CA PRO A 40 18.27 -17.42 3.27
C PRO A 40 18.81 -16.20 4.05
N GLU A 41 18.64 -14.99 3.52
CA GLU A 41 19.03 -13.73 4.18
C GLU A 41 18.15 -13.46 5.41
N PHE A 42 16.86 -13.78 5.33
CA PHE A 42 15.90 -13.56 6.42
C PHE A 42 15.70 -14.78 7.32
N PHE A 43 15.89 -16.00 6.80
CA PHE A 43 15.64 -17.25 7.51
C PHE A 43 16.81 -18.24 7.33
N PRO A 44 18.00 -17.93 7.87
CA PRO A 44 19.20 -18.75 7.67
C PRO A 44 19.07 -20.16 8.28
N SER A 45 18.27 -20.31 9.35
CA SER A 45 18.08 -21.58 10.06
C SER A 45 16.92 -22.43 9.52
N MET A 46 16.22 -21.98 8.48
CA MET A 46 15.04 -22.66 7.94
C MET A 46 15.16 -22.74 6.42
N PRO A 47 15.90 -23.71 5.86
CA PRO A 47 16.04 -23.84 4.42
C PRO A 47 14.70 -24.17 3.75
N LEU A 48 14.54 -23.74 2.50
CA LEU A 48 13.34 -24.04 1.72
C LEU A 48 13.32 -25.52 1.32
N GLU A 49 12.20 -26.19 1.61
CA GLU A 49 11.96 -27.55 1.17
C GLU A 49 11.26 -27.58 -0.19
N PRO A 50 11.61 -28.53 -1.09
CA PRO A 50 10.99 -28.62 -2.42
C PRO A 50 9.46 -28.77 -2.41
N CYS A 51 8.91 -29.42 -1.39
CA CYS A 51 7.45 -29.60 -1.22
C CYS A 51 6.73 -28.33 -0.75
N CYS A 52 7.46 -27.35 -0.23
CA CYS A 52 6.92 -26.14 0.42
C CYS A 52 7.45 -24.85 -0.22
N LEU A 53 7.68 -24.89 -1.54
CA LEU A 53 8.16 -23.70 -2.26
C LEU A 53 7.11 -22.59 -2.24
N PRO A 54 7.53 -21.33 -2.04
CA PRO A 54 6.63 -20.20 -2.01
C PRO A 54 6.00 -20.00 -3.39
N THR A 55 4.67 -19.99 -3.43
CA THR A 55 3.90 -19.71 -4.64
C THR A 55 3.03 -18.48 -4.43
N PHE A 56 2.83 -17.72 -5.50
CA PHE A 56 2.06 -16.48 -5.46
C PHE A 56 1.03 -16.48 -6.59
N ASP A 57 -0.19 -16.08 -6.25
CA ASP A 57 -1.22 -15.75 -7.22
C ASP A 57 -1.17 -14.25 -7.54
N GLY A 58 -1.56 -13.89 -8.76
CA GLY A 58 -1.59 -12.51 -9.24
C GLY A 58 -2.79 -12.26 -10.13
N ARG A 59 -3.38 -11.06 -10.00
CA ARG A 59 -4.47 -10.59 -10.86
C ARG A 59 -4.21 -9.16 -11.30
N ALA A 60 -4.63 -8.82 -12.51
CA ALA A 60 -4.67 -7.45 -12.99
C ALA A 60 -6.09 -6.89 -12.84
N VAL A 61 -6.21 -5.70 -12.25
CA VAL A 61 -7.47 -4.96 -12.11
C VAL A 61 -7.27 -3.57 -12.69
N GLN A 62 -8.25 -3.10 -13.45
CA GLN A 62 -8.23 -1.76 -14.05
C GLN A 62 -9.14 -0.84 -13.26
N TYR A 63 -8.63 0.36 -12.94
CA TYR A 63 -9.39 1.42 -12.31
C TYR A 63 -9.52 2.58 -13.29
N PRO A 64 -10.75 3.01 -13.64
CA PRO A 64 -10.97 4.04 -14.66
C PRO A 64 -10.57 5.43 -14.16
N SER A 65 -10.66 5.68 -12.85
CA SER A 65 -10.32 6.96 -12.22
C SER A 65 -9.26 6.80 -11.12
N VAL A 66 -8.57 7.90 -10.82
CA VAL A 66 -7.67 8.02 -9.67
C VAL A 66 -8.42 7.80 -8.36
N ARG A 67 -9.67 8.25 -8.27
CA ARG A 67 -10.52 8.05 -7.10
C ARG A 67 -10.70 6.56 -6.80
N ASN A 68 -11.06 5.75 -7.79
CA ASN A 68 -11.22 4.31 -7.58
C ASN A 68 -9.91 3.62 -7.18
N LEU A 69 -8.77 4.08 -7.71
CA LEU A 69 -7.46 3.59 -7.28
C LEU A 69 -7.17 3.93 -5.82
N ARG A 70 -7.47 5.16 -5.39
CA ARG A 70 -7.31 5.60 -3.99
C ARG A 70 -8.23 4.79 -3.08
N ASP A 71 -9.50 4.59 -3.45
CA ASP A 71 -10.45 3.77 -2.70
C ASP A 71 -9.94 2.34 -2.54
N TYR A 72 -9.40 1.74 -3.61
CA TYR A 72 -8.79 0.41 -3.53
C TYR A 72 -7.60 0.37 -2.56
N MET A 73 -6.71 1.37 -2.60
CA MET A 73 -5.55 1.43 -1.71
C MET A 73 -5.96 1.61 -0.25
N SER A 74 -6.92 2.50 0.00
CA SER A 74 -7.53 2.71 1.32
C SER A 74 -8.16 1.42 1.82
N TRP A 75 -8.93 0.72 0.99
CA TRP A 75 -9.52 -0.57 1.34
C TRP A 75 -8.47 -1.61 1.72
N ARG A 76 -7.35 -1.71 0.97
CA ARG A 76 -6.25 -2.61 1.31
C ARG A 76 -5.58 -2.27 2.64
N GLN A 77 -5.46 -0.99 2.99
CA GLN A 77 -4.88 -0.58 4.27
C GLN A 77 -5.84 -0.82 5.44
N VAL A 78 -7.13 -0.55 5.28
CA VAL A 78 -8.16 -0.86 6.27
C VAL A 78 -8.22 -2.37 6.54
N ASP A 79 -8.18 -3.19 5.48
CA ASP A 79 -8.10 -4.66 5.59
C ASP A 79 -6.84 -5.11 6.36
N CYS A 80 -5.70 -4.45 6.16
CA CYS A 80 -4.49 -4.71 6.94
C CYS A 80 -4.70 -4.46 8.43
N HIS A 81 -5.27 -3.31 8.78
CA HIS A 81 -5.51 -2.93 10.17
C HIS A 81 -6.47 -3.89 10.88
N ILE A 82 -7.59 -4.22 10.24
CA ILE A 82 -8.60 -5.14 10.79
C ILE A 82 -8.00 -6.53 11.01
N ASN A 83 -7.33 -7.07 9.98
CA ASN A 83 -6.71 -8.39 10.09
C ASN A 83 -5.57 -8.42 11.11
N ASN A 84 -4.78 -7.34 11.22
CA ASN A 84 -3.72 -7.27 12.22
C ASN A 84 -4.29 -7.26 13.64
N LEU A 85 -5.28 -6.41 13.92
CA LEU A 85 -5.92 -6.34 15.24
C LEU A 85 -6.54 -7.70 15.64
N TYR A 86 -7.23 -8.36 14.70
CA TYR A 86 -7.78 -9.69 14.93
C TYR A 86 -6.68 -10.71 15.25
N ASN A 87 -5.65 -10.81 14.40
CA ASN A 87 -4.58 -11.78 14.57
C ASN A 87 -3.75 -11.53 15.84
N THR A 88 -3.45 -10.28 16.16
CA THR A 88 -2.75 -9.94 17.41
C THR A 88 -3.55 -10.39 18.62
N THR A 89 -4.87 -10.16 18.62
CA THR A 89 -5.74 -10.60 19.72
C THR A 89 -5.80 -12.12 19.79
N PHE A 90 -6.11 -12.78 18.67
CA PHE A 90 -6.23 -14.23 18.55
C PHE A 90 -4.96 -14.96 19.01
N TRP A 91 -3.78 -14.57 18.52
CA TRP A 91 -2.54 -15.27 18.88
C TRP A 91 -2.09 -14.99 20.31
N ASN A 92 -2.40 -13.82 20.89
CA ASN A 92 -2.16 -13.61 22.32
C ASN A 92 -3.09 -14.48 23.18
N MET A 93 -4.35 -14.65 22.79
CA MET A 93 -5.28 -15.56 23.47
C MET A 93 -4.81 -17.02 23.42
N VAL A 94 -4.33 -17.48 22.27
CA VAL A 94 -3.82 -18.86 22.11
C VAL A 94 -2.48 -19.04 22.83
N LEU A 95 -1.49 -18.19 22.54
CA LEU A 95 -0.10 -18.41 22.99
C LEU A 95 0.13 -17.99 24.45
N LYS A 96 -0.51 -16.91 24.92
CA LYS A 96 -0.36 -16.42 26.31
C LYS A 96 -1.54 -16.81 27.19
N GLY A 97 -2.75 -16.81 26.63
CA GLY A 97 -3.96 -17.19 27.36
C GLY A 97 -4.18 -18.71 27.46
N GLY A 98 -3.42 -19.51 26.70
CA GLY A 98 -3.54 -20.97 26.71
C GLY A 98 -4.86 -21.49 26.12
N MET A 99 -5.60 -20.66 25.39
CA MET A 99 -6.86 -21.04 24.76
C MET A 99 -6.64 -21.91 23.53
N SER A 100 -7.61 -22.77 23.22
CA SER A 100 -7.61 -23.49 21.95
C SER A 100 -7.93 -22.54 20.79
N ASN A 101 -7.54 -22.90 19.57
CA ASN A 101 -7.84 -22.11 18.37
C ASN A 101 -9.35 -21.93 18.18
N THR A 102 -10.15 -22.95 18.48
CA THR A 102 -11.62 -22.90 18.33
C THR A 102 -12.26 -21.98 19.34
N ASP A 103 -11.79 -21.99 20.60
CA ASP A 103 -12.35 -21.17 21.65
C ASP A 103 -12.02 -19.69 21.42
N ALA A 104 -10.78 -19.40 21.01
CA ALA A 104 -10.35 -18.04 20.68
C ALA A 104 -11.15 -17.48 19.49
N GLU A 105 -11.44 -18.29 18.47
CA GLU A 105 -12.27 -17.87 17.34
C GLU A 105 -13.72 -17.61 17.75
N GLN A 106 -14.31 -18.49 18.59
CA GLN A 106 -15.66 -18.30 19.10
C GLN A 106 -15.80 -17.04 19.95
N GLU A 107 -14.82 -16.76 20.80
CA GLU A 107 -14.84 -15.57 21.65
C GLU A 107 -14.66 -14.28 20.84
N LEU A 108 -13.86 -14.31 19.77
CA LEU A 108 -13.70 -13.15 18.88
C LEU A 108 -14.88 -12.97 17.91
N LYS A 109 -15.78 -13.93 17.80
CA LYS A 109 -16.93 -13.87 16.88
C LYS A 109 -17.91 -12.79 17.34
N GLY A 110 -18.22 -11.84 16.46
CA GLY A 110 -19.16 -10.74 16.74
C GLY A 110 -18.56 -9.57 17.51
N THR A 111 -17.30 -9.66 17.95
CA THR A 111 -16.62 -8.55 18.63
C THR A 111 -16.31 -7.40 17.67
N VAL A 112 -16.35 -6.17 18.16
CA VAL A 112 -15.91 -4.97 17.43
C VAL A 112 -14.43 -4.67 17.71
N SER A 113 -13.91 -3.59 17.14
CA SER A 113 -12.50 -3.21 17.32
C SER A 113 -12.19 -2.74 18.75
N SER A 114 -13.13 -2.09 19.45
CA SER A 114 -12.94 -1.67 20.85
C SER A 114 -12.73 -2.88 21.76
N ASP A 115 -13.58 -3.90 21.63
CA ASP A 115 -13.53 -5.10 22.47
C ASP A 115 -12.19 -5.83 22.32
N LYS A 116 -11.66 -5.92 21.10
CA LYS A 116 -10.34 -6.53 20.84
C LYS A 116 -9.21 -5.76 21.52
N ASN A 117 -9.27 -4.42 21.48
CA ASN A 117 -8.29 -3.59 22.19
C ASN A 117 -8.40 -3.76 23.71
N GLU A 118 -9.62 -3.85 24.24
CA GLU A 118 -9.86 -4.09 25.66
C GLU A 118 -9.35 -5.48 26.09
N ILE A 119 -9.59 -6.53 25.30
CA ILE A 119 -9.06 -7.87 25.53
C ILE A 119 -7.53 -7.83 25.59
N LEU A 120 -6.88 -7.19 24.61
CA LEU A 120 -5.42 -7.04 24.57
C LEU A 120 -4.87 -6.31 25.79
N PHE A 121 -5.52 -5.22 26.20
CA PHE A 121 -5.06 -4.41 27.31
C PHE A 121 -5.33 -5.08 28.66
N SER A 122 -6.57 -5.48 28.93
CA SER A 122 -6.99 -6.00 30.23
C SER A 122 -6.44 -7.38 30.55
N ARG A 123 -6.36 -8.29 29.56
CA ARG A 123 -5.90 -9.67 29.81
C ARG A 123 -4.40 -9.85 29.61
N PHE A 124 -3.80 -9.12 28.67
CA PHE A 124 -2.41 -9.34 28.27
C PHE A 124 -1.51 -8.14 28.52
N GLY A 125 -2.04 -7.00 28.98
CA GLY A 125 -1.27 -5.78 29.22
C GLY A 125 -0.71 -5.16 27.93
N ILE A 126 -1.28 -5.48 26.77
CA ILE A 126 -0.77 -5.05 25.47
C ILE A 126 -1.55 -3.85 24.98
N ASN A 127 -0.85 -2.74 24.77
CA ASN A 127 -1.41 -1.60 24.06
C ASN A 127 -1.17 -1.76 22.55
N TYR A 128 -2.23 -2.05 21.79
CA TYR A 128 -2.16 -2.22 20.34
C TYR A 128 -1.57 -1.00 19.62
N ASN A 129 -1.73 0.21 20.15
CA ASN A 129 -1.16 1.41 19.54
C ASN A 129 0.38 1.42 19.57
N ASN A 130 1.00 0.65 20.48
CA ASN A 130 2.45 0.52 20.57
C ASN A 130 3.02 -0.57 19.64
N GLU A 131 2.16 -1.34 18.96
CA GLU A 131 2.61 -2.28 17.94
C GLU A 131 3.32 -1.54 16.79
N PRO A 132 4.35 -2.15 16.17
CA PRO A 132 5.06 -1.56 15.05
C PRO A 132 4.13 -1.07 13.94
N GLU A 133 4.37 0.14 13.43
CA GLU A 133 3.56 0.73 12.35
C GLU A 133 3.50 -0.17 11.10
N MET A 134 4.57 -0.93 10.85
CA MET A 134 4.60 -1.91 9.76
C MET A 134 3.47 -2.94 9.85
N PHE A 135 3.08 -3.35 11.06
CA PHE A 135 2.00 -4.33 11.26
C PHE A 135 0.62 -3.66 11.19
N LYS A 136 0.49 -2.43 11.69
CA LYS A 136 -0.78 -1.70 11.71
C LYS A 136 -1.15 -1.11 10.34
N LYS A 137 -0.17 -0.57 9.61
CA LYS A 137 -0.37 0.21 8.38
C LYS A 137 0.08 -0.52 7.12
N GLY A 138 0.86 -1.59 7.26
CA GLY A 138 1.53 -2.24 6.13
C GLY A 138 2.71 -1.41 5.61
N SER A 139 3.28 -1.84 4.48
CA SER A 139 4.42 -1.16 3.85
C SER A 139 4.02 -0.55 2.50
N VAL A 140 4.34 0.72 2.32
CA VAL A 140 4.12 1.48 1.09
C VAL A 140 5.47 1.77 0.46
N LEU A 141 5.59 1.48 -0.83
CA LEU A 141 6.82 1.72 -1.59
C LEU A 141 6.52 2.75 -2.68
N TYR A 142 7.31 3.81 -2.75
CA TYR A 142 7.20 4.85 -3.77
C TYR A 142 8.57 5.41 -4.13
N ARG A 143 8.67 6.09 -5.29
CA ARG A 143 9.90 6.78 -5.69
C ARG A 143 10.11 8.00 -4.81
N ASP A 144 11.28 8.12 -4.20
CA ASP A 144 11.60 9.19 -3.25
C ASP A 144 11.95 10.49 -4.00
N PHE A 145 11.05 11.45 -3.89
CA PHE A 145 11.23 12.84 -4.33
C PHE A 145 10.91 13.76 -3.16
N GLU A 146 11.36 15.01 -3.23
CA GLU A 146 11.07 16.02 -2.19
C GLU A 146 9.56 16.24 -2.04
N LEU A 147 9.08 16.17 -0.80
CA LEU A 147 7.67 16.42 -0.46
C LEU A 147 7.28 17.85 -0.83
N GLN A 148 6.08 18.01 -1.38
CA GLN A 148 5.53 19.34 -1.63
C GLN A 148 4.76 19.83 -0.40
N PRO A 149 4.87 21.13 -0.04
CA PRO A 149 4.09 21.71 1.03
C PRO A 149 2.61 21.71 0.68
N ILE A 150 1.75 21.50 1.68
CA ILE A 150 0.30 21.56 1.50
C ILE A 150 -0.12 23.03 1.58
N GLU A 151 -0.44 23.62 0.45
CA GLU A 151 -1.03 24.96 0.38
C GLU A 151 -2.49 24.91 0.83
N ARG A 152 -2.72 25.04 2.15
CA ARG A 152 -4.07 25.22 2.70
C ARG A 152 -4.62 26.58 2.27
N HIS A 153 -5.27 26.65 1.12
CA HIS A 153 -6.05 27.83 0.76
C HIS A 153 -7.16 28.01 1.82
N GLN A 154 -7.25 29.23 2.37
CA GLN A 154 -8.09 29.58 3.51
C GLN A 154 -9.57 29.29 3.23
N ALA A 155 -10.11 28.22 3.82
CA ALA A 155 -11.53 27.91 3.79
C ALA A 155 -12.29 28.74 4.85
N HIS A 156 -12.44 30.04 4.62
CA HIS A 156 -13.42 30.88 5.31
C HIS A 156 -14.03 31.91 4.35
N GLN A 157 -15.01 31.45 3.56
CA GLN A 157 -16.29 32.12 3.27
C GLN A 157 -16.91 31.52 2.00
N GLN A 158 -17.90 30.64 2.18
CA GLN A 158 -19.21 30.62 1.50
C GLN A 158 -19.77 29.20 1.56
N LEU A 159 -20.53 28.93 2.64
CA LEU A 159 -21.57 27.91 2.65
C LEU A 159 -22.67 28.36 1.68
N SER A 160 -22.81 27.70 0.53
CA SER A 160 -24.07 27.49 -0.22
C SER A 160 -23.81 27.22 -1.71
N LYS A 161 -23.08 26.15 -2.04
CA LYS A 161 -23.29 25.41 -3.30
C LYS A 161 -23.07 23.92 -3.02
N PRO A 162 -23.86 23.02 -3.62
CA PRO A 162 -23.52 21.59 -3.61
C PRO A 162 -22.09 21.46 -4.14
N ARG A 163 -21.23 20.73 -3.42
CA ARG A 163 -19.91 20.35 -3.94
C ARG A 163 -20.11 19.31 -5.04
N GLU A 164 -20.57 19.78 -6.18
CA GLU A 164 -20.33 19.14 -7.46
C GLU A 164 -18.84 19.34 -7.76
N ASP A 165 -18.15 18.21 -7.91
CA ASP A 165 -16.99 18.08 -8.78
C ASP A 165 -15.88 19.13 -8.62
N GLU A 166 -15.18 19.12 -7.48
CA GLU A 166 -13.79 19.62 -7.47
C GLU A 166 -12.92 18.57 -8.15
N GLY A 167 -12.94 18.63 -9.49
CA GLY A 167 -12.25 17.73 -10.38
C GLY A 167 -10.75 17.69 -10.09
N TYR A 168 -10.26 16.49 -9.77
CA TYR A 168 -9.06 16.02 -10.45
C TYR A 168 -9.42 16.03 -11.92
N THR A 169 -9.08 17.13 -12.62
CA THR A 169 -9.41 17.39 -14.03
C THR A 169 -9.66 16.10 -14.80
N GLU A 170 -10.94 15.87 -15.12
CA GLU A 170 -11.40 14.90 -16.13
C GLU A 170 -10.96 15.29 -17.55
N ASP A 171 -10.00 16.21 -17.66
CA ASP A 171 -9.24 16.40 -18.87
C ASP A 171 -8.41 15.13 -19.10
N GLY A 172 -8.89 14.35 -20.07
CA GLY A 172 -8.00 13.99 -21.15
C GLY A 172 -7.26 15.24 -21.64
N GLU A 173 -6.22 15.67 -20.91
CA GLU A 173 -5.06 16.24 -21.55
C GLU A 173 -4.63 15.14 -22.53
N GLU A 174 -5.06 15.29 -23.79
CA GLU A 174 -4.24 14.86 -24.90
C GLU A 174 -2.80 15.13 -24.50
N PRO A 175 -1.89 14.16 -24.66
CA PRO A 175 -0.52 14.40 -24.28
C PRO A 175 -0.09 15.66 -25.01
N SER A 176 0.01 16.78 -24.26
CA SER A 176 0.80 17.92 -24.68
C SER A 176 2.06 17.30 -25.24
N GLN A 177 2.45 17.71 -26.44
CA GLN A 177 3.57 17.13 -27.17
C GLN A 177 4.87 17.47 -26.44
N VAL A 178 5.02 17.01 -25.19
CA VAL A 178 6.21 16.97 -24.39
C VAL A 178 7.22 16.28 -25.29
N SER A 179 8.18 17.07 -25.75
CA SER A 179 9.20 16.65 -26.69
C SER A 179 9.79 15.32 -26.26
N LYS A 180 10.13 14.44 -27.22
CA LYS A 180 10.78 13.15 -26.94
C LYS A 180 11.94 13.32 -25.94
N THR A 181 12.70 14.40 -26.08
CA THR A 181 13.80 14.78 -25.19
C THR A 181 13.34 15.05 -23.75
N GLN A 182 12.22 15.74 -23.54
CA GLN A 182 11.67 16.01 -22.21
C GLN A 182 11.15 14.73 -21.55
N ARG A 183 10.48 13.85 -22.31
CA ARG A 183 10.03 12.53 -21.80
C ARG A 183 11.20 11.65 -21.40
N GLU A 184 12.28 11.66 -22.17
CA GLU A 184 13.51 10.93 -21.83
C GLU A 184 14.20 11.50 -20.60
N LYS A 185 14.27 12.83 -20.46
CA LYS A 185 14.78 13.49 -19.24
C LYS A 185 13.98 13.08 -18.01
N GLN A 186 12.65 13.10 -18.08
CA GLN A 186 11.78 12.65 -16.99
C GLN A 186 11.99 11.17 -16.65
N LYS A 187 12.08 10.29 -17.67
CA LYS A 187 12.38 8.87 -17.44
C LYS A 187 13.74 8.66 -16.77
N LYS A 188 14.76 9.43 -17.16
CA LYS A 188 16.08 9.40 -16.50
C LYS A 188 15.99 9.84 -15.05
N LEU A 189 15.26 10.93 -14.75
CA LEU A 189 15.00 11.38 -13.38
C LEU A 189 14.28 10.31 -12.55
N GLN A 190 13.22 9.70 -13.08
CA GLN A 190 12.49 8.62 -12.40
C GLN A 190 13.34 7.38 -12.12
N ARG A 191 14.32 7.08 -12.98
CA ARG A 191 15.26 5.95 -12.79
C ARG A 191 16.36 6.27 -11.77
N LYS A 192 16.68 7.56 -11.57
CA LYS A 192 17.65 8.01 -10.57
C LYS A 192 17.05 8.13 -9.18
N ALA A 193 15.72 8.21 -9.07
CA ALA A 193 15.05 8.29 -7.78
C ALA A 193 15.17 6.95 -7.03
N ASP A 194 15.55 7.02 -5.76
CA ASP A 194 15.54 5.88 -4.87
C ASP A 194 14.11 5.42 -4.57
N ILE A 195 13.97 4.20 -4.03
CA ILE A 195 12.69 3.68 -3.57
C ILE A 195 12.62 3.87 -2.06
N ALA A 196 11.72 4.74 -1.60
CA ALA A 196 11.42 4.88 -0.18
C ALA A 196 10.45 3.77 0.27
N ILE A 197 10.70 3.25 1.48
CA ILE A 197 9.79 2.35 2.20
C ILE A 197 9.21 3.14 3.37
N ALA A 198 7.88 3.24 3.44
CA ALA A 198 7.19 3.96 4.50
C ALA A 198 6.07 3.11 5.12
N TYR A 199 5.80 3.35 6.40
CA TYR A 199 4.73 2.71 7.18
C TYR A 199 3.74 3.79 7.63
N VAL A 200 3.06 4.42 6.66
CA VAL A 200 2.24 5.62 6.87
C VAL A 200 0.80 5.39 6.45
N ASP A 201 -0.10 6.25 6.93
CA ASP A 201 -1.49 6.28 6.51
C ASP A 201 -1.60 6.82 5.06
N ILE A 202 -2.20 6.03 4.17
CA ILE A 202 -2.44 6.41 2.76
C ILE A 202 -3.92 6.68 2.48
N ILE A 203 -4.77 6.62 3.51
CA ILE A 203 -6.21 6.85 3.39
C ILE A 203 -6.47 8.36 3.24
N LYS A 204 -5.82 9.17 4.08
CA LYS A 204 -5.96 10.63 4.08
C LYS A 204 -5.33 11.30 2.84
N ASP A 205 -5.91 12.44 2.44
CA ASP A 205 -5.43 13.25 1.31
C ASP A 205 -4.00 13.74 1.48
N GLU A 206 -3.58 14.04 2.71
CA GLU A 206 -2.24 14.51 3.07
C GLU A 206 -1.11 13.68 2.43
N PHE A 207 -1.26 12.35 2.41
CA PHE A 207 -0.26 11.47 1.79
C PHE A 207 -0.08 11.74 0.30
N TRP A 208 -1.20 11.93 -0.42
CA TRP A 208 -1.27 12.08 -1.86
C TRP A 208 -0.91 13.50 -2.30
N GLU A 209 -1.37 14.52 -1.57
CA GLU A 209 -1.09 15.93 -1.83
C GLU A 209 0.40 16.26 -1.68
N GLN A 210 1.06 15.72 -0.66
CA GLN A 210 2.50 15.90 -0.47
C GLN A 210 3.34 15.16 -1.55
N ARG A 211 2.74 14.22 -2.28
CA ARG A 211 3.42 13.31 -3.22
C ARG A 211 2.73 13.28 -4.60
N PRO A 212 2.58 14.42 -5.28
CA PRO A 212 1.79 14.51 -6.52
C PRO A 212 2.40 13.71 -7.68
N TRP A 213 3.70 13.37 -7.63
CA TRP A 213 4.37 12.54 -8.63
C TRP A 213 3.82 11.10 -8.69
N ILE A 214 3.21 10.61 -7.61
CA ILE A 214 2.63 9.25 -7.57
C ILE A 214 1.50 9.13 -8.60
N LEU A 215 0.67 10.17 -8.73
CA LEU A 215 -0.53 10.18 -9.57
C LEU A 215 -0.30 10.88 -10.91
N SER A 216 0.51 11.94 -10.95
CA SER A 216 0.73 12.75 -12.16
C SER A 216 1.71 12.12 -13.17
N ASN A 217 2.52 11.14 -12.74
CA ASN A 217 3.65 10.58 -13.51
C ASN A 217 4.70 11.60 -13.97
N ARG A 218 4.70 12.80 -13.37
CA ARG A 218 5.75 13.80 -13.52
C ARG A 218 6.77 13.58 -12.40
N ALA A 219 8.05 13.56 -12.74
CA ALA A 219 9.11 13.42 -11.72
C ALA A 219 9.14 14.66 -10.81
N GLY A 220 9.27 14.45 -9.50
CA GLY A 220 9.50 15.53 -8.54
C GLY A 220 10.97 15.98 -8.53
N LYS A 221 11.30 16.88 -7.59
CA LYS A 221 12.69 17.24 -7.31
C LYS A 221 13.36 16.10 -6.55
N LEU A 222 14.58 15.72 -6.96
CA LEU A 222 15.32 14.66 -6.27
C LEU A 222 15.70 15.13 -4.86
N ARG A 223 15.50 14.24 -3.88
CA ARG A 223 15.83 14.52 -2.50
C ARG A 223 17.34 14.60 -2.32
N GLY A 224 17.83 15.74 -1.82
CA GLY A 224 19.28 15.97 -1.63
C GLY A 224 20.01 16.48 -2.88
N SER A 225 19.29 17.13 -3.81
CA SER A 225 19.88 17.87 -4.94
C SER A 225 20.04 19.36 -4.65
#